data_AF-H2C3V2-F1
#
_entry.id   AF-H2C3V2-F1
#
_cell.length_a   1.000
_cell.length_b   1.000
_cell.length_c   1.000
_cell.angle_alpha   90.00
_cell.angle_beta   90.00
_cell.angle_gamma   90.00
#
_symmetry.space_group_name_H-M   'P 1'
#
loop_
_entity.id
_entity.type
_entity.pdbx_description
1 polymer ?
#
loop_
_entity_poly.entity_id
_entity_poly.type
_entity_poly.pdbx_seq_one_letter_code
_entity_poly.pdbx_strand_id
1 'polypeptide(L)' 'MIVDGKYVKLRGGRKGVLPIALGLTEDGVRAVLDVVLTREEDVVSYWDLPVRLWRYNLTVVVADG' A
#
# COMPACT_ATOMS: atom_id res chain seq x y z
N MET A 1 -1.52 10.24 4.26
CA MET A 1 -1.71 8.93 3.60
C MET A 1 -1.63 7.85 4.65
N ILE A 2 -2.57 6.91 4.65
CA ILE A 2 -2.62 5.71 5.48
C ILE A 2 -2.29 4.53 4.57
N VAL A 3 -1.38 3.67 4.99
CA VAL A 3 -1.05 2.41 4.32
C VAL A 3 -1.59 1.29 5.20
N ASP A 4 -2.48 0.48 4.65
CA ASP A 4 -3.05 -0.69 5.31
C ASP A 4 -2.58 -1.96 4.62
N GLY A 5 -2.09 -2.93 5.39
CA GLY A 5 -1.55 -4.19 4.89
C GLY A 5 -2.53 -5.33 5.11
N LYS A 6 -3.21 -5.80 4.05
CA LYS A 6 -4.16 -6.91 4.18
C LYS A 6 -3.56 -8.24 3.75
N TYR A 7 -3.49 -9.21 4.66
CA TYR A 7 -3.13 -10.58 4.30
C TYR A 7 -4.22 -11.26 3.48
N VAL A 8 -3.84 -11.84 2.34
CA VAL A 8 -4.76 -12.51 1.41
C VAL A 8 -4.23 -13.88 1.02
N LYS A 9 -5.14 -14.83 0.79
CA LYS A 9 -4.80 -16.17 0.30
C LYS A 9 -4.91 -16.19 -1.23
N LEU A 10 -3.80 -16.47 -1.89
CA LEU A 10 -3.71 -16.53 -3.34
C LEU A 10 -4.06 -17.92 -3.85
N ARG A 11 -4.43 -17.98 -5.14
CA ARG A 11 -4.69 -19.23 -5.85
C ARG A 11 -3.44 -20.11 -5.80
N GLY A 12 -3.59 -21.36 -5.39
CA GLY A 12 -2.47 -22.28 -5.13
C GLY A 12 -1.99 -22.33 -3.68
N GLY A 13 -2.73 -21.74 -2.73
CA GLY A 13 -2.48 -21.87 -1.29
C GLY A 13 -1.39 -20.95 -0.73
N ARG A 14 -0.79 -20.11 -1.58
CA ARG A 14 0.24 -19.14 -1.20
C ARG A 14 -0.37 -17.97 -0.43
N LYS A 15 0.37 -17.41 0.53
CA LYS A 15 -0.01 -16.17 1.21
C LYS A 15 0.53 -14.98 0.41
N GLY A 16 -0.24 -13.92 0.34
CA GLY A 16 0.18 -12.63 -0.20
C GLY A 16 -0.23 -11.52 0.74
N VAL A 17 0.40 -10.37 0.59
CA VAL A 17 -0.01 -9.14 1.27
C VAL A 17 -0.54 -8.21 0.21
N LEU A 18 -1.67 -7.59 0.49
CA LEU A 18 -2.28 -6.55 -0.32
C LEU A 18 -2.15 -5.24 0.44
N PRO A 19 -1.02 -4.55 0.34
CA PRO A 19 -0.91 -3.20 0.84
C PRO A 19 -1.73 -2.22 -0.02
N ILE A 20 -2.52 -1.41 0.69
CA ILE A 20 -3.48 -0.43 0.14
C ILE A 20 -3.07 0.93 0.67
N ALA A 21 -2.75 1.86 -0.22
CA ALA A 21 -2.51 3.25 0.12
C ALA A 21 -3.81 4.05 0.01
N LEU A 22 -4.25 4.58 1.13
CA LEU A 22 -5.39 5.50 1.25
C LEU A 22 -4.86 6.92 1.47
N GLY A 23 -5.33 7.85 0.67
CA GLY A 23 -4.93 9.25 0.73
C GLY A 23 -6.11 10.17 0.92
N LEU A 24 -5.78 11.42 1.24
CA LEU A 24 -6.67 12.54 1.03
C LEU A 24 -6.20 13.23 -0.24
N THR A 25 -7.11 13.54 -1.15
CA THR A 25 -6.85 14.45 -2.26
C THR A 25 -6.68 15.87 -1.72
N GLU A 26 -6.18 16.79 -2.55
CA GLU A 26 -6.04 18.21 -2.17
C GLU A 26 -7.37 18.83 -1.72
N ASP A 27 -8.50 18.34 -2.24
CA ASP A 27 -9.86 18.74 -1.84
C ASP A 27 -10.35 18.12 -0.52
N GLY A 28 -9.50 17.40 0.21
CA GLY A 28 -9.85 16.74 1.47
C GLY A 28 -10.73 15.50 1.31
N VAL A 29 -10.86 14.96 0.09
CA VAL A 29 -11.65 13.75 -0.20
C VAL A 29 -10.79 12.50 0.02
N ARG A 30 -11.35 11.50 0.70
CA ARG A 30 -10.68 10.20 0.88
C ARG A 30 -10.70 9.42 -0.42
N ALA A 31 -9.54 9.07 -0.92
CA ALA A 31 -9.38 8.27 -2.13
C ALA A 31 -8.35 7.15 -1.91
N VAL A 32 -8.51 6.05 -2.65
CA VAL A 32 -7.47 5.04 -2.78
C VAL A 32 -6.43 5.58 -3.74
N LEU A 33 -5.19 5.75 -3.27
CA LEU A 33 -4.10 6.29 -4.08
C LEU A 33 -3.40 5.20 -4.89
N ASP A 34 -3.16 4.03 -4.29
CA ASP A 34 -2.54 2.90 -4.96
C ASP A 34 -2.83 1.58 -4.22
N VAL A 35 -2.80 0.47 -4.95
CA VAL A 35 -2.98 -0.89 -4.42
C VAL A 35 -1.97 -1.79 -5.10
N VAL A 36 -1.10 -2.40 -4.30
CA VAL A 36 -0.10 -3.35 -4.80
C VAL A 36 -0.38 -4.71 -4.20
N LEU A 37 -0.36 -5.75 -5.03
CA LEU A 37 -0.46 -7.14 -4.56
C LEU A 37 0.94 -7.75 -4.54
N THR A 38 1.46 -8.01 -3.34
CA THR A 38 2.75 -8.67 -3.16
C THR A 38 2.54 -10.16 -2.91
N ARG A 39 3.39 -10.97 -3.52
CA ARG A 39 3.49 -12.41 -3.19
C ARG A 39 4.58 -12.53 -2.14
N GLU A 40 4.22 -13.01 -0.95
CA GLU A 40 5.14 -13.27 0.17
C GLU A 40 5.77 -12.00 0.80
N GLU A 41 6.21 -12.12 2.07
CA GLU A 41 6.83 -11.05 2.90
C GLU A 41 8.23 -10.65 2.39
N ASP A 42 8.37 -10.43 1.09
CA ASP A 42 9.62 -9.92 0.55
C ASP A 42 9.66 -8.41 0.81
N VAL A 43 10.59 -7.99 1.68
CA VAL A 43 10.77 -6.60 2.11
C VAL A 43 10.88 -5.66 0.91
N VAL A 44 11.45 -6.14 -0.20
CA VAL A 44 11.55 -5.41 -1.47
C VAL A 44 10.18 -5.00 -2.00
N SER A 45 9.17 -5.86 -1.89
CA SER A 45 7.81 -5.61 -2.40
C SER A 45 7.05 -4.57 -1.57
N TYR A 46 7.41 -4.39 -0.30
CA TYR A 46 6.85 -3.32 0.53
C TYR A 46 7.30 -1.93 0.04
N TRP A 47 8.55 -1.81 -0.41
CA TRP A 47 9.13 -0.53 -0.87
C TRP A 47 8.59 -0.06 -2.22
N ASP A 48 7.97 -0.94 -3.02
CA ASP A 48 7.36 -0.57 -4.30
C ASP A 48 6.24 0.48 -4.15
N LEU A 49 5.45 0.40 -3.07
CA LEU A 49 4.36 1.35 -2.82
C LEU A 49 4.87 2.76 -2.46
N PRO A 50 5.73 2.94 -1.45
CA PRO A 50 6.33 4.24 -1.15
C PRO A 50 7.04 4.86 -2.35
N VAL A 51 7.75 4.07 -3.16
CA VAL A 51 8.47 4.57 -4.34
C VAL A 51 7.50 5.09 -5.41
N ARG A 52 6.40 4.38 -5.67
CA ARG A 52 5.35 4.85 -6.60
C ARG A 52 4.67 6.11 -6.08
N LEU A 53 4.45 6.16 -4.78
CA LEU A 53 3.72 7.25 -4.13
C LEU A 53 4.58 8.48 -3.86
N TRP A 54 5.91 8.39 -4.00
CA TRP A 54 6.85 9.51 -3.89
C TRP A 54 6.51 10.67 -4.85
N ARG A 55 5.89 10.35 -6.00
CA ARG A 55 5.43 11.36 -6.97
C ARG A 55 4.33 12.27 -6.44
N TYR A 56 3.63 11.89 -5.38
CA TYR A 56 2.50 12.64 -4.81
C TYR A 56 2.86 13.60 -3.68
N ASN A 57 4.16 13.93 -3.50
CA ASN A 57 4.63 14.93 -2.52
C ASN A 57 4.02 14.73 -1.12
N LEU A 58 4.24 13.53 -0.57
CA LEU A 58 3.56 13.03 0.63
C LEU A 58 4.01 13.79 1.90
N THR A 59 3.10 14.48 2.56
CA THR A 59 3.39 15.19 3.82
C THR A 59 3.44 14.27 5.03
N VAL A 60 2.59 13.23 5.08
CA VAL A 60 2.48 12.28 6.20
C VAL A 60 2.09 10.90 5.70
N VAL A 61 2.82 9.88 6.13
CA VAL A 61 2.55 8.46 5.87
C VAL A 61 2.40 7.73 7.21
N VAL A 62 1.30 7.00 7.40
CA VAL A 62 1.04 6.14 8.55
C VAL A 62 0.90 4.71 8.03
N ALA A 63 1.66 3.76 8.54
CA ALA A 63 1.60 2.35 8.15
C ALA A 63 1.43 1.47 9.39
N ASP A 64 0.72 0.35 9.24
CA ASP A 64 0.65 -0.71 10.24
C ASP A 64 1.95 -1.54 10.25
N GLY A 65 2.35 -2.04 11.43
CA GLY A 65 3.67 -2.63 11.70
C GLY A 65 3.70 -4.15 11.76
#